data_AF-A0A8S1RKM8-F1
#
_entry.id   AF-A0A8S1RKM8-F1
#
_cell.length_a   1.000
_cell.length_b   1.000
_cell.length_c   1.000
_cell.angle_alpha   90.00
_cell.angle_beta   90.00
_cell.angle_gamma   90.00
#
_symmetry.space_group_name_H-M   'P 1'
#
loop_
_entity.id
_entity.type
_entity.pdbx_description
1 polymer ?
#
loop_
_entity_poly.entity_id
_entity_poly.type
_entity_poly.pdbx_seq_one_letter_code
_entity_poly.pdbx_strand_id
1 'polypeptide(L)'
;MCDDCNTLGGDGCSSFCSIEDSFQCESQQGSISLCTSVQAPQFKLEILSNKENSIQVVEITFTQQVKLHEELILEDFMLFSILPQTQYVLTINSIQNLTINLTQPILNYFQIDQLLNKLRGSNVNLVNSKLNQDPSTILNQLYIYNAKSCYFSVFASILSYFICCLLVSKLLQKFIFNLNKKYETNKKILKMIHQFQHKIQKKCLILKIEYFSLGIFKVYQAILHQFLFSAILQFPNYTFDSLFEIFNSINAIIGLLFIIIATFPLLSITSSKIKNQRKWKYFYFESNSQFWVLQFKPFQIFRTLFYILIIVKLINFPEAQSILLSTQSFLFMIYLIKFKPLKSVYELSKLICRELLLMIITGTFLCYSFEFSPENNIIIGWVHIGMFCAILASNLFIDLLQQIKTIYEDYLKKKQKEKIEQEKKYIRVLSKLRGFQIMIKMRIQYNFPKFYYIKNQLFIYQKIIMFLLFNSNYLIRINQCLLSQVNSPKFTLQKFQ
;
A
#
# COMPACT_ATOMS: atom_id res chain seq x y z
N MET A 1 17.73 -45.50 0.99
CA MET A 1 17.93 -44.06 1.28
C MET A 1 19.10 -43.64 0.43
N CYS A 2 18.93 -42.63 -0.39
CA CYS A 2 20.02 -42.14 -1.23
C CYS A 2 20.85 -41.15 -0.40
N ASP A 3 22.17 -41.21 -0.52
CA ASP A 3 23.10 -40.27 0.12
C ASP A 3 24.28 -40.06 -0.82
N ASP A 4 24.28 -38.92 -1.50
CA ASP A 4 25.29 -38.51 -2.48
C ASP A 4 26.25 -37.44 -1.92
N CYS A 5 26.20 -37.19 -0.60
CA CYS A 5 26.96 -36.17 0.10
C CYS A 5 26.73 -34.72 -0.39
N ASN A 6 25.60 -34.41 -1.03
CA ASN A 6 25.27 -33.02 -1.36
C ASN A 6 23.80 -32.66 -1.04
N THR A 7 23.48 -31.37 -1.08
CA THR A 7 22.11 -30.85 -0.80
C THR A 7 21.41 -30.35 -2.05
N LEU A 8 21.97 -30.61 -3.23
CA LEU A 8 21.55 -30.08 -4.51
C LEU A 8 20.89 -31.19 -5.34
N GLY A 9 19.57 -31.13 -5.53
CA GLY A 9 18.89 -32.09 -6.41
C GLY A 9 19.29 -31.98 -7.89
N GLY A 10 18.85 -32.94 -8.68
CA GLY A 10 19.06 -33.04 -10.14
C GLY A 10 20.15 -34.02 -10.58
N ASP A 11 20.73 -34.77 -9.66
CA ASP A 11 21.73 -35.83 -9.88
C ASP A 11 21.23 -37.22 -9.44
N GLY A 12 19.96 -37.32 -9.06
CA GLY A 12 19.31 -38.55 -8.64
C GLY A 12 19.08 -38.65 -7.13
N CYS A 13 19.68 -37.76 -6.33
CA CYS A 13 19.43 -37.64 -4.91
C CYS A 13 18.80 -36.27 -4.58
N SER A 14 17.60 -36.27 -4.02
CA SER A 14 17.00 -35.01 -3.57
C SER A 14 17.71 -34.46 -2.33
N SER A 15 17.52 -33.17 -2.07
CA SER A 15 17.98 -32.54 -0.81
C SER A 15 17.38 -33.15 0.46
N PHE A 16 16.39 -34.04 0.32
CA PHE A 16 15.77 -34.82 1.40
C PHE A 16 16.19 -36.30 1.40
N CYS A 17 17.29 -36.65 0.72
CA CYS A 17 17.84 -38.01 0.64
C CYS A 17 16.87 -39.04 0.02
N SER A 18 15.95 -38.57 -0.83
CA SER A 18 15.03 -39.41 -1.61
C SER A 18 15.54 -39.57 -3.04
N ILE A 19 15.39 -40.76 -3.62
CA ILE A 19 15.71 -40.98 -5.04
C ILE A 19 14.76 -40.11 -5.88
N GLU A 20 15.32 -39.37 -6.83
CA GLU A 20 14.55 -38.51 -7.74
C GLU A 20 13.88 -39.34 -8.86
N ASP A 21 12.78 -38.81 -9.42
CA ASP A 21 12.07 -39.48 -10.51
C ASP A 21 13.01 -39.75 -11.69
N SER A 22 12.90 -40.95 -12.28
CA SER A 22 13.75 -41.43 -13.38
C SER A 22 15.22 -41.70 -13.02
N PHE A 23 15.56 -41.78 -11.74
CA PHE A 23 16.87 -42.25 -11.29
C PHE A 23 16.78 -43.60 -10.56
N GLN A 24 17.86 -44.37 -10.68
CA GLN A 24 18.09 -45.57 -9.91
C GLN A 24 19.45 -45.44 -9.24
N CYS A 25 19.45 -45.51 -7.90
CA CYS A 25 20.66 -45.35 -7.10
C CYS A 25 21.04 -46.69 -6.47
N GLU A 26 22.32 -47.04 -6.58
CA GLU A 26 22.91 -48.16 -5.85
C GLU A 26 23.64 -47.65 -4.62
N SER A 27 23.27 -48.14 -3.45
CA SER A 27 23.90 -47.79 -2.17
C SER A 27 24.66 -48.99 -1.62
N GLN A 28 25.97 -48.86 -1.38
CA GLN A 28 26.75 -49.84 -0.63
C GLN A 28 26.89 -49.37 0.83
N GLN A 29 27.01 -50.31 1.78
CA GLN A 29 27.18 -49.94 3.19
C GLN A 29 28.46 -49.13 3.39
N GLY A 30 28.31 -47.88 3.82
CA GLY A 30 29.43 -46.97 4.08
C GLY A 30 29.97 -46.24 2.84
N SER A 31 29.30 -46.32 1.69
CA SER A 31 29.66 -45.56 0.49
C SER A 31 28.60 -44.53 0.10
N ILE A 32 29.03 -43.56 -0.69
CA ILE A 32 28.17 -42.62 -1.41
C ILE A 32 27.29 -43.42 -2.39
N SER A 33 26.02 -43.04 -2.53
CA SER A 33 25.09 -43.64 -3.47
C SER A 33 25.44 -43.22 -4.90
N LEU A 34 25.56 -44.19 -5.80
CA LEU A 34 25.78 -43.92 -7.21
C LEU A 34 24.44 -43.94 -7.94
N CYS A 35 23.97 -42.78 -8.37
CA CYS A 35 22.72 -42.63 -9.10
C CYS A 35 22.95 -42.63 -10.61
N THR A 36 22.16 -43.42 -11.32
CA THR A 36 22.14 -43.46 -12.79
C THR A 36 20.72 -43.17 -13.28
N SER A 37 20.61 -42.45 -14.40
CA SER A 37 19.30 -42.18 -15.01
C SER A 37 18.75 -43.47 -15.62
N VAL A 38 17.55 -43.87 -15.20
CA VAL A 38 16.79 -45.00 -15.76
C VAL A 38 16.34 -44.68 -17.19
N GLN A 39 16.01 -43.41 -17.43
CA GLN A 39 15.57 -42.92 -18.72
C GLN A 39 16.14 -41.53 -18.97
N ALA A 40 16.98 -41.42 -20.01
CA ALA A 40 17.55 -40.15 -20.43
C ALA A 40 16.45 -39.09 -20.68
N PRO A 41 16.67 -37.83 -20.27
CA PRO A 41 15.68 -36.77 -20.43
C PRO A 41 15.46 -36.51 -21.92
N GLN A 42 14.23 -36.70 -22.38
CA GLN A 42 13.82 -36.23 -23.69
C GLN A 42 13.61 -34.71 -23.62
N PHE A 43 13.94 -34.00 -24.69
CA PHE A 43 13.67 -32.57 -24.80
C PHE A 43 12.77 -32.29 -26.01
N LYS A 44 11.98 -31.23 -25.88
CA LYS A 44 11.16 -30.65 -26.95
C LYS A 44 11.69 -29.25 -27.25
N LEU A 45 11.92 -28.97 -28.53
CA LEU A 45 12.23 -27.63 -29.02
C LEU A 45 10.96 -26.99 -29.59
N GLU A 46 10.65 -25.80 -29.14
CA GLU A 46 9.53 -25.01 -29.66
C GLU A 46 10.04 -23.62 -30.07
N ILE A 47 9.78 -23.24 -31.32
CA ILE A 47 10.14 -21.91 -31.82
C ILE A 47 9.02 -20.97 -31.39
N LEU A 48 9.33 -20.02 -30.50
CA LEU A 48 8.36 -19.06 -29.97
C LEU A 48 8.22 -17.80 -30.85
N SER A 49 9.18 -17.56 -31.75
CA SER A 49 9.18 -16.40 -32.65
C SER A 49 8.81 -16.80 -34.07
N ASN A 50 7.76 -16.18 -34.62
CA ASN A 50 7.32 -16.43 -36.01
C ASN A 50 7.71 -15.30 -36.97
N LYS A 51 8.59 -14.37 -36.57
CA LYS A 51 8.95 -13.21 -37.40
C LYS A 51 10.23 -13.48 -38.17
N GLU A 52 10.13 -13.40 -39.50
CA GLU A 52 11.28 -13.42 -40.41
C GLU A 52 12.25 -12.27 -40.09
N ASN A 53 13.56 -12.51 -40.29
CA ASN A 53 14.64 -11.54 -40.07
C ASN A 53 14.70 -10.93 -38.65
N SER A 54 14.28 -11.68 -37.64
CA SER A 54 14.34 -11.27 -36.25
C SER A 54 15.01 -12.33 -35.37
N ILE A 55 15.38 -11.95 -34.14
CA ILE A 55 15.90 -12.89 -33.14
C ILE A 55 14.87 -14.00 -32.95
N GLN A 56 15.30 -15.23 -33.18
CA GLN A 56 14.49 -16.41 -32.94
C GLN A 56 14.66 -16.82 -31.49
N VAL A 57 13.55 -16.95 -30.78
CA VAL A 57 13.53 -17.48 -29.42
C VAL A 57 13.12 -18.94 -29.53
N VAL A 58 13.99 -19.82 -29.06
CA VAL A 58 13.73 -21.26 -29.00
C VAL A 58 13.58 -21.63 -27.53
N GLU A 59 12.43 -22.21 -27.21
CA GLU A 59 12.19 -22.81 -25.90
C GLU A 59 12.63 -24.27 -25.93
N ILE A 60 13.51 -24.63 -25.00
CA ILE A 60 13.97 -25.99 -24.78
C ILE A 60 13.29 -26.49 -23.51
N THR A 61 12.37 -27.44 -23.65
CA THR A 61 11.67 -28.05 -22.51
C THR A 61 12.17 -29.48 -22.33
N PHE A 62 12.56 -29.85 -21.11
CA PHE A 62 12.95 -31.22 -20.77
C PHE A 62 11.77 -31.95 -20.15
N THR A 63 11.66 -33.24 -20.42
CA THR A 63 10.65 -34.14 -19.81
C THR A 63 10.88 -34.38 -18.32
N GLN A 64 12.09 -34.07 -17.84
CA GLN A 64 12.53 -34.25 -16.47
C GLN A 64 13.32 -33.02 -16.03
N GLN A 65 13.52 -32.87 -14.72
CA GLN A 65 14.37 -31.82 -14.19
C GLN A 65 15.83 -32.08 -14.58
N VAL A 66 16.50 -31.07 -15.13
CA VAL A 66 17.91 -31.13 -15.52
C VAL A 66 18.67 -29.99 -14.89
N LYS A 67 19.92 -30.23 -14.53
CA LYS A 67 20.84 -29.22 -14.01
C LYS A 67 21.93 -28.95 -15.03
N LEU A 68 22.10 -27.67 -15.37
CA LEU A 68 23.26 -27.25 -16.15
C LEU A 68 24.47 -27.21 -15.21
N HIS A 69 25.51 -27.98 -15.50
CA HIS A 69 26.76 -27.92 -14.75
C HIS A 69 27.38 -26.52 -14.93
N GLU A 70 27.76 -25.86 -13.84
CA GLU A 70 28.19 -24.44 -13.87
C GLU A 70 29.42 -24.19 -14.76
N GLU A 71 30.25 -25.21 -14.93
CA GLU A 71 31.46 -25.18 -15.77
C GLU A 71 31.18 -25.38 -17.27
N LEU A 72 29.99 -25.87 -17.64
CA LEU A 72 29.67 -26.17 -19.03
C LEU A 72 28.96 -25.00 -19.68
N ILE A 73 29.55 -24.46 -20.74
CA ILE A 73 28.88 -23.48 -21.59
C ILE A 73 27.92 -24.25 -22.49
N LEU A 74 26.70 -23.74 -22.63
CA LEU A 74 25.65 -24.37 -23.45
C LEU A 74 26.11 -24.69 -24.88
N GLU A 75 27.06 -23.90 -25.38
CA GLU A 75 27.68 -23.99 -26.70
C GLU A 75 28.60 -25.22 -26.85
N ASP A 76 29.14 -25.75 -25.75
CA ASP A 76 30.11 -26.85 -25.78
C ASP A 76 29.46 -28.21 -26.08
N PHE A 77 28.15 -28.34 -25.82
CA PHE A 77 27.44 -29.62 -25.94
C PHE A 77 26.20 -29.57 -26.83
N MET A 78 25.81 -28.40 -27.33
CA MET A 78 24.74 -28.29 -28.32
C MET A 78 25.25 -27.81 -29.68
N LEU A 79 25.17 -28.70 -30.66
CA LEU A 79 25.56 -28.44 -32.03
C LEU A 79 24.32 -28.01 -32.84
N PHE A 80 24.19 -26.72 -33.09
CA PHE A 80 23.09 -26.17 -33.88
C PHE A 80 23.52 -26.04 -35.34
N SER A 81 22.73 -26.60 -36.25
CA SER A 81 22.90 -26.42 -37.70
C SER A 81 21.66 -25.78 -38.30
N ILE A 82 21.83 -24.69 -39.05
CA ILE A 82 20.77 -24.10 -39.86
C ILE A 82 20.80 -24.76 -41.24
N LEU A 83 19.64 -25.26 -41.70
CA LEU A 83 19.46 -25.84 -43.02
C LEU A 83 18.51 -24.96 -43.85
N PRO A 84 18.89 -24.54 -45.07
CA PRO A 84 20.18 -24.76 -45.74
C PRO A 84 21.34 -24.00 -45.07
N GLN A 85 22.58 -24.46 -45.28
CA GLN A 85 23.78 -23.81 -44.74
C GLN A 85 23.83 -22.35 -45.18
N THR A 86 23.79 -21.44 -44.21
CA THR A 86 23.87 -19.99 -44.43
C THR A 86 25.12 -19.43 -43.77
N GLN A 87 25.60 -18.27 -44.23
CA GLN A 87 26.82 -17.63 -43.71
C GLN A 87 26.64 -16.89 -42.36
N TYR A 88 25.56 -17.15 -41.63
CA TYR A 88 25.28 -16.45 -40.38
C TYR A 88 26.05 -17.06 -39.21
N VAL A 89 26.62 -16.21 -38.35
CA VAL A 89 27.19 -16.62 -37.05
C VAL A 89 26.05 -16.75 -36.05
N LEU A 90 25.79 -17.96 -35.59
CA LEU A 90 24.80 -18.25 -34.56
C LEU A 90 25.41 -17.96 -33.19
N THR A 91 24.71 -17.20 -32.35
CA THR A 91 25.09 -16.92 -30.96
C THR A 91 23.94 -17.32 -30.05
N ILE A 92 24.23 -18.09 -28.99
CA ILE A 92 23.20 -18.66 -28.11
C ILE A 92 23.32 -18.01 -26.74
N ASN A 93 22.30 -17.24 -26.37
CA ASN A 93 22.26 -16.59 -25.07
C ASN A 93 21.24 -17.30 -24.17
N SER A 94 21.69 -17.82 -23.02
CA SER A 94 20.79 -18.38 -22.03
C SER A 94 20.03 -17.25 -21.30
N ILE A 95 18.71 -17.42 -21.14
CA ILE A 95 17.85 -16.48 -20.41
C ILE A 95 17.45 -17.18 -19.10
N GLN A 96 18.13 -16.83 -18.00
CA GLN A 96 18.00 -17.59 -16.73
C GLN A 96 16.93 -17.06 -15.76
N ASN A 97 16.35 -15.87 -15.95
CA ASN A 97 15.41 -15.31 -14.96
C ASN A 97 14.31 -14.45 -15.60
N LEU A 98 13.14 -15.04 -15.85
CA LEU A 98 11.89 -14.31 -16.07
C LEU A 98 11.22 -14.04 -14.71
N THR A 99 11.81 -13.17 -13.89
CA THR A 99 11.08 -12.64 -12.73
C THR A 99 9.99 -11.70 -13.23
N ILE A 100 8.75 -12.20 -13.24
CA ILE A 100 7.55 -11.45 -13.61
C ILE A 100 7.27 -10.44 -12.48
N ASN A 101 7.80 -9.23 -12.60
CA ASN A 101 7.35 -8.10 -11.78
C ASN A 101 5.82 -7.96 -11.94
N LEU A 102 5.07 -7.77 -10.85
CA LEU A 102 3.59 -7.73 -10.87
C LEU A 102 3.01 -6.63 -11.80
N THR A 103 3.79 -5.60 -12.10
CA THR A 103 3.45 -4.52 -13.05
C THR A 103 3.86 -4.84 -14.49
N GLN A 104 4.76 -5.79 -14.69
CA GLN A 104 5.27 -6.19 -15.99
C GLN A 104 4.19 -6.74 -16.92
N PRO A 105 3.15 -7.49 -16.48
CA PRO A 105 2.05 -7.88 -17.35
C PRO A 105 1.33 -6.67 -17.97
N ILE A 106 1.10 -5.62 -17.19
CA ILE A 106 0.45 -4.40 -17.67
C ILE A 106 1.39 -3.64 -18.62
N LEU A 107 2.66 -3.49 -18.26
CA LEU A 107 3.65 -2.82 -19.11
C LEU A 107 3.89 -3.57 -20.44
N ASN A 108 3.90 -4.91 -20.38
CA ASN A 108 4.00 -5.80 -21.54
C ASN A 108 2.75 -5.72 -22.41
N TYR A 109 1.55 -5.67 -21.80
CA TYR A 109 0.28 -5.50 -22.52
C TYR A 109 0.27 -4.20 -23.33
N PHE A 110 0.77 -3.10 -22.74
CA PHE A 110 0.93 -1.83 -23.45
C PHE A 110 2.18 -1.75 -24.34
N GLN A 111 3.00 -2.82 -24.39
CA GLN A 111 4.25 -2.87 -25.15
C GLN A 111 5.18 -1.68 -24.87
N ILE A 112 5.18 -1.15 -23.63
CA ILE A 112 5.94 0.05 -23.28
C ILE A 112 7.44 -0.18 -23.48
N ASP A 113 7.94 -1.36 -23.12
CA ASP A 113 9.34 -1.70 -23.32
C ASP A 113 9.68 -1.79 -24.83
N GLN A 114 8.75 -2.21 -25.70
CA GLN A 114 8.97 -2.18 -27.16
C GLN A 114 8.99 -0.76 -27.73
N LEU A 115 8.14 0.14 -27.21
CA LEU A 115 8.16 1.56 -27.58
C LEU A 115 9.46 2.23 -27.11
N LEU A 116 9.91 1.97 -25.89
CA LEU A 116 11.18 2.46 -25.37
C LEU A 116 12.37 1.91 -26.17
N ASN A 117 12.33 0.63 -26.55
CA ASN A 117 13.35 0.03 -27.41
C ASN A 117 13.34 0.60 -28.83
N LYS A 118 12.17 0.90 -29.41
CA LYS A 118 12.06 1.61 -30.71
C LYS A 118 12.62 3.03 -30.63
N LEU A 119 12.36 3.73 -29.53
CA LEU A 119 12.88 5.09 -29.28
C LEU A 119 14.40 5.11 -29.06
N ARG A 120 14.99 4.02 -28.58
CA ARG A 120 16.45 3.85 -28.44
C ARG A 120 17.17 3.76 -29.80
N GLY A 121 16.43 3.60 -30.90
CA GLY A 121 16.96 3.35 -32.24
C GLY A 121 17.27 1.86 -32.42
N SER A 122 16.69 1.24 -33.44
CA SER A 122 16.76 -0.21 -33.68
C SER A 122 18.16 -0.77 -33.99
N ASN A 123 19.18 0.07 -34.06
CA ASN A 123 20.51 -0.29 -34.56
C ASN A 123 21.62 -0.18 -33.51
N VAL A 124 21.30 0.15 -32.25
CA VAL A 124 22.26 -0.07 -31.17
C VAL A 124 22.21 -1.56 -30.87
N ASN A 125 22.95 -2.34 -31.67
CA ASN A 125 23.35 -3.68 -31.30
C ASN A 125 23.78 -3.58 -29.84
N LEU A 126 23.09 -4.31 -28.96
CA LEU A 126 23.53 -4.50 -27.58
C LEU A 126 24.90 -5.17 -27.72
N VAL A 127 25.95 -4.36 -27.84
CA VAL A 127 27.31 -4.85 -27.93
C VAL A 127 27.46 -5.69 -26.68
N ASN A 128 27.75 -6.97 -26.88
CA ASN A 128 28.10 -7.95 -25.86
C ASN A 128 29.39 -7.51 -25.16
N SER A 129 29.41 -6.33 -24.52
CA SER A 129 30.51 -5.84 -23.70
C SER A 129 30.45 -6.44 -22.28
N LYS A 130 29.93 -7.67 -22.16
CA LYS A 130 29.92 -8.43 -20.91
C LYS A 130 31.28 -9.02 -20.55
N LEU A 131 32.32 -8.85 -21.37
CA LEU A 131 33.56 -9.56 -21.13
C LEU A 131 34.57 -8.89 -20.21
N ASN A 132 34.39 -7.63 -19.75
CA ASN A 132 35.25 -7.02 -18.72
C ASN A 132 34.74 -5.68 -18.13
N GLN A 133 33.46 -5.33 -18.30
CA GLN A 133 32.98 -4.03 -17.79
C GLN A 133 32.80 -4.07 -16.27
N ASP A 134 33.47 -3.13 -15.59
CA ASP A 134 33.42 -2.96 -14.14
C ASP A 134 31.99 -3.07 -13.60
N PRO A 135 31.76 -3.76 -12.48
CA PRO A 135 30.44 -3.92 -11.87
C PRO A 135 29.72 -2.59 -11.56
N SER A 136 30.44 -1.47 -11.56
CA SER A 136 29.90 -0.11 -11.45
C SER A 136 29.03 0.33 -12.66
N THR A 137 29.16 -0.34 -13.81
CA THR A 137 28.38 -0.04 -15.03
C THR A 137 27.04 -0.78 -15.11
N ILE A 138 26.83 -1.81 -14.28
CA ILE A 138 25.66 -2.72 -14.36
C ILE A 138 24.40 -2.15 -13.70
N LEU A 139 24.53 -1.16 -12.80
CA LEU A 139 23.37 -0.55 -12.16
C LEU A 139 22.63 0.34 -13.16
N ASN A 140 21.77 -0.24 -14.00
CA ASN A 140 20.97 0.38 -15.08
C ASN A 140 20.72 1.88 -14.84
N GLN A 141 21.64 2.72 -15.37
CA GLN A 141 21.78 4.13 -15.02
C GLN A 141 20.76 5.02 -15.74
N LEU A 142 19.92 4.42 -16.60
CA LEU A 142 18.96 5.15 -17.40
C LEU A 142 17.77 5.57 -16.55
N TYR A 143 17.77 6.85 -16.14
CA TYR A 143 16.71 7.52 -15.41
C TYR A 143 15.30 7.18 -15.89
N ILE A 144 15.04 7.10 -17.19
CA ILE A 144 13.72 6.78 -17.75
C ILE A 144 13.22 5.41 -17.29
N TYR A 145 14.09 4.39 -17.21
CA TYR A 145 13.70 3.06 -16.76
C TYR A 145 13.32 3.05 -15.27
N ASN A 146 14.08 3.78 -14.45
CA ASN A 146 13.82 3.87 -13.02
C ASN A 146 12.61 4.78 -12.71
N ALA A 147 12.36 5.79 -13.56
CA ALA A 147 11.24 6.73 -13.44
C ALA A 147 9.95 6.25 -14.15
N LYS A 148 9.94 5.11 -14.86
CA LYS A 148 8.74 4.66 -15.62
C LYS A 148 7.50 4.47 -14.75
N SER A 149 7.69 3.91 -13.55
CA SER A 149 6.63 3.73 -12.55
C SER A 149 6.10 5.07 -12.02
N CYS A 150 6.97 6.08 -11.89
CA CYS A 150 6.61 7.45 -11.54
C CYS A 150 5.69 8.07 -12.58
N TYR A 151 6.10 8.03 -13.86
CA TYR A 151 5.30 8.57 -14.96
C TYR A 151 3.95 7.87 -15.07
N PHE A 152 3.94 6.54 -14.95
CA PHE A 152 2.70 5.77 -14.92
C PHE A 152 1.80 6.18 -13.76
N SER A 153 2.35 6.38 -12.56
CA SER A 153 1.58 6.80 -11.39
C SER A 153 0.99 8.21 -11.54
N VAL A 154 1.77 9.17 -12.07
CA VAL A 154 1.28 10.52 -12.38
C VAL A 154 0.18 10.45 -13.45
N PHE A 155 0.39 9.68 -14.52
CA PHE A 155 -0.58 9.51 -15.58
C PHE A 155 -1.87 8.87 -15.07
N ALA A 156 -1.78 7.76 -14.33
CA ALA A 156 -2.93 7.07 -13.73
C ALA A 156 -3.70 7.99 -12.78
N SER A 157 -2.99 8.84 -12.02
CA SER A 157 -3.56 9.85 -11.13
C SER A 157 -4.34 10.93 -11.90
N ILE A 158 -3.78 11.46 -12.99
CA ILE A 158 -4.45 12.43 -13.88
C ILE A 158 -5.66 11.80 -14.57
N LEU A 159 -5.52 10.58 -15.08
CA LEU A 159 -6.60 9.83 -15.71
C LEU A 159 -7.74 9.57 -14.73
N SER A 160 -7.43 9.17 -13.50
CA SER A 160 -8.42 8.94 -12.43
C SER A 160 -9.18 10.23 -12.11
N TYR A 161 -8.48 11.36 -12.05
CA TYR A 161 -9.11 12.67 -11.87
C TYR A 161 -10.04 13.02 -13.05
N PHE A 162 -9.61 12.76 -14.28
CA PHE A 162 -10.41 13.00 -15.48
C PHE A 162 -11.68 12.13 -15.50
N ILE A 163 -11.57 10.84 -15.17
CA ILE A 163 -12.71 9.93 -15.01
C ILE A 163 -13.67 10.45 -13.94
N CYS A 164 -13.16 10.92 -12.78
CA CYS A 164 -14.00 11.53 -11.75
C CYS A 164 -14.73 12.77 -12.28
N CYS A 165 -14.09 13.59 -13.11
CA CYS A 165 -14.73 14.76 -13.73
C CYS A 165 -15.83 14.37 -14.71
N LEU A 166 -15.60 13.34 -15.53
CA LEU A 166 -16.60 12.80 -16.44
C LEU A 166 -17.80 12.23 -15.67
N LEU A 167 -17.57 11.47 -14.60
CA LEU A 167 -18.61 10.87 -13.76
C LEU A 167 -19.48 11.92 -13.03
N VAL A 168 -18.89 13.06 -12.68
CA VAL A 168 -19.58 14.20 -12.04
C VAL A 168 -20.22 15.15 -13.06
N SER A 169 -19.94 14.97 -14.36
CA SER A 169 -20.42 15.88 -15.40
C SER A 169 -21.95 15.91 -15.52
N LYS A 170 -22.49 17.10 -15.87
CA LYS A 170 -23.92 17.28 -16.19
C LYS A 170 -24.35 16.42 -17.38
N LEU A 171 -23.43 16.12 -18.29
CA LEU A 171 -23.68 15.26 -19.46
C LEU A 171 -24.06 13.84 -19.04
N LEU A 172 -23.29 13.23 -18.13
CA LEU A 172 -23.62 11.90 -17.62
C LEU A 172 -24.94 11.91 -16.83
N GLN A 173 -25.20 12.97 -16.05
CA GLN A 173 -26.49 13.13 -15.37
C GLN A 173 -27.66 13.20 -16.35
N LYS A 174 -27.54 13.97 -17.44
CA LYS A 174 -28.55 14.06 -18.50
C LYS A 174 -28.73 12.73 -19.22
N PHE A 175 -27.65 12.03 -19.52
CA PHE A 175 -27.68 10.71 -20.14
C PHE A 175 -28.44 9.69 -19.27
N ILE A 176 -28.11 9.63 -17.97
CA ILE A 176 -28.77 8.71 -17.05
C ILE A 176 -30.24 9.11 -16.81
N PHE A 177 -30.56 10.40 -16.80
CA PHE A 177 -31.94 10.87 -16.75
C PHE A 177 -32.73 10.41 -17.99
N ASN A 178 -32.16 10.52 -19.19
CA ASN A 178 -32.78 10.05 -20.43
C ASN A 178 -32.96 8.53 -20.44
N LEU A 179 -31.97 7.77 -19.96
CA LEU A 179 -32.10 6.32 -19.77
C LEU A 179 -33.22 5.98 -18.78
N ASN A 180 -33.30 6.70 -17.66
CA ASN A 180 -34.35 6.48 -16.67
C ASN A 180 -35.76 6.71 -17.26
N LYS A 181 -35.91 7.71 -18.13
CA LYS A 181 -37.17 7.98 -18.84
C LYS A 181 -37.54 6.85 -19.81
N LYS A 182 -36.56 6.19 -20.43
CA LYS A 182 -36.79 5.09 -21.40
C LYS A 182 -37.24 3.78 -20.73
N TYR A 183 -36.81 3.51 -19.50
CA TYR A 183 -37.03 2.21 -18.81
C TYR A 183 -38.05 2.27 -17.66
N GLU A 184 -39.00 3.21 -17.73
CA GLU A 184 -39.93 3.55 -16.63
C GLU A 184 -40.77 2.35 -16.12
N THR A 185 -40.93 1.31 -16.94
CA THR A 185 -41.66 0.08 -16.60
C THR A 185 -41.07 -0.69 -15.41
N ASN A 186 -39.75 -0.57 -15.13
CA ASN A 186 -39.07 -1.28 -14.05
C ASN A 186 -38.63 -0.36 -12.89
N LYS A 187 -39.60 0.27 -12.20
CA LYS A 187 -39.38 1.24 -11.12
C LYS A 187 -38.39 0.80 -10.03
N LYS A 188 -38.34 -0.49 -9.67
CA LYS A 188 -37.42 -1.00 -8.62
C LYS A 188 -35.95 -0.94 -9.05
N ILE A 189 -35.63 -1.41 -10.25
CA ILE A 189 -34.27 -1.44 -10.78
C ILE A 189 -33.75 -0.01 -10.99
N LEU A 190 -34.59 0.87 -11.57
CA LEU A 190 -34.30 2.28 -11.73
C LEU A 190 -33.94 2.98 -10.41
N LYS A 191 -34.69 2.70 -9.34
CA LYS A 191 -34.42 3.25 -8.02
C LYS A 191 -33.07 2.80 -7.47
N MET A 192 -32.69 1.52 -7.66
CA MET A 192 -31.37 1.03 -7.27
C MET A 192 -30.25 1.67 -8.08
N ILE A 193 -30.38 1.74 -9.41
CA ILE A 193 -29.40 2.37 -10.31
C ILE A 193 -29.21 3.83 -9.91
N HIS A 194 -30.30 4.57 -9.68
CA HIS A 194 -30.23 5.97 -9.28
C HIS A 194 -29.56 6.17 -7.92
N GLN A 195 -29.88 5.33 -6.93
CA GLN A 195 -29.22 5.38 -5.62
C GLN A 195 -27.72 5.04 -5.71
N PHE A 196 -27.35 4.04 -6.50
CA PHE A 196 -25.97 3.66 -6.74
C PHE A 196 -25.19 4.77 -7.45
N GLN A 197 -25.73 5.32 -8.54
CA GLN A 197 -25.16 6.45 -9.26
C GLN A 197 -24.99 7.65 -8.34
N HIS A 198 -26.00 8.02 -7.56
CA HIS A 198 -25.92 9.15 -6.63
C HIS A 198 -24.81 8.94 -5.59
N LYS A 199 -24.63 7.71 -5.08
CA LYS A 199 -23.52 7.36 -4.19
C LYS A 199 -22.17 7.51 -4.90
N ILE A 200 -22.02 6.99 -6.12
CA ILE A 200 -20.78 7.13 -6.92
C ILE A 200 -20.48 8.60 -7.18
N GLN A 201 -21.44 9.39 -7.64
CA GLN A 201 -21.25 10.80 -7.95
C GLN A 201 -20.84 11.60 -6.72
N LYS A 202 -21.47 11.34 -5.57
CA LYS A 202 -21.08 11.98 -4.30
C LYS A 202 -19.63 11.63 -3.94
N LYS A 203 -19.22 10.37 -4.11
CA LYS A 203 -17.84 9.94 -3.86
C LYS A 203 -16.85 10.53 -4.86
N CYS A 204 -17.17 10.55 -6.15
CA CYS A 204 -16.34 11.18 -7.19
C CYS A 204 -16.20 12.69 -6.99
N LEU A 205 -17.25 13.37 -6.52
CA LEU A 205 -17.19 14.79 -6.19
C LEU A 205 -16.26 15.04 -5.01
N ILE A 206 -16.35 14.23 -3.96
CA ILE A 206 -15.43 14.28 -2.81
C ILE A 206 -14.00 14.04 -3.29
N LEU A 207 -13.76 12.95 -4.04
CA LEU A 207 -12.44 12.63 -4.59
C LEU A 207 -11.89 13.74 -5.48
N LYS A 208 -12.71 14.36 -6.34
CA LYS A 208 -12.30 15.49 -7.19
C LYS A 208 -11.81 16.68 -6.37
N ILE A 209 -12.53 17.02 -5.29
CA ILE A 209 -12.18 18.13 -4.40
C ILE A 209 -10.93 17.77 -3.57
N GLU A 210 -10.85 16.54 -3.07
CA GLU A 210 -9.70 16.03 -2.31
C GLU A 210 -8.44 15.88 -3.18
N TYR A 211 -8.60 15.58 -4.47
CA TYR A 211 -7.49 15.36 -5.40
C TYR A 211 -6.60 16.59 -5.54
N PHE A 212 -7.16 17.75 -5.88
CA PHE A 212 -6.36 18.97 -6.02
C PHE A 212 -5.85 19.52 -4.70
N SER A 213 -6.59 19.27 -3.62
CA SER A 213 -6.24 19.83 -2.32
C SER A 213 -5.15 19.04 -1.61
N LEU A 214 -5.14 17.72 -1.76
CA LEU A 214 -4.29 16.80 -1.00
C LEU A 214 -3.80 15.60 -1.80
N GLY A 215 -4.56 15.15 -2.80
CA GLY A 215 -4.19 14.03 -3.67
C GLY A 215 -2.90 14.28 -4.46
N ILE A 216 -2.76 15.43 -5.13
CA ILE A 216 -1.55 15.78 -5.89
C ILE A 216 -0.33 15.79 -4.98
N PHE A 217 -0.46 16.38 -3.78
CA PHE A 217 0.64 16.40 -2.82
C PHE A 217 1.00 14.99 -2.34
N LYS A 218 0.02 14.11 -2.09
CA LYS A 218 0.27 12.70 -1.74
C LYS A 218 0.94 11.93 -2.87
N VAL A 219 0.49 12.12 -4.11
CA VAL A 219 1.09 11.49 -5.30
C VAL A 219 2.52 11.98 -5.47
N TYR A 220 2.76 13.29 -5.35
CA TYR A 220 4.11 13.85 -5.32
C TYR A 220 4.95 13.23 -4.22
N GLN A 221 4.46 13.18 -2.97
CA GLN A 221 5.20 12.61 -1.84
C GLN A 221 5.51 11.12 -2.05
N ALA A 222 4.59 10.35 -2.63
CA ALA A 222 4.78 8.92 -2.91
C ALA A 222 5.84 8.68 -4.00
N ILE A 223 5.87 9.54 -5.02
CA ILE A 223 6.75 9.39 -6.19
C ILE A 223 8.11 10.07 -5.98
N LEU A 224 8.19 11.05 -5.09
CA LEU A 224 9.39 11.84 -4.81
C LEU A 224 10.62 10.97 -4.54
N HIS A 225 10.46 9.89 -3.78
CA HIS A 225 11.54 8.94 -3.47
C HIS A 225 12.13 8.32 -4.74
N GLN A 226 11.28 7.82 -5.64
CA GLN A 226 11.70 7.15 -6.86
C GLN A 226 12.33 8.15 -7.85
N PHE A 227 11.76 9.34 -8.00
CA PHE A 227 12.35 10.38 -8.84
C PHE A 227 13.72 10.81 -8.34
N LEU A 228 13.83 11.07 -7.03
CA LEU A 228 15.08 11.51 -6.43
C LEU A 228 16.15 10.41 -6.52
N PHE A 229 15.79 9.16 -6.21
CA PHE A 229 16.70 8.03 -6.35
C PHE A 229 17.19 7.89 -7.79
N SER A 230 16.28 7.90 -8.77
CA SER A 230 16.62 7.80 -10.19
C SER A 230 17.52 8.94 -10.67
N ALA A 231 17.21 10.17 -10.26
CA ALA A 231 17.98 11.36 -10.67
C ALA A 231 19.38 11.39 -10.06
N ILE A 232 19.50 11.01 -8.78
CA ILE A 232 20.81 10.97 -8.09
C ILE A 232 21.64 9.77 -8.56
N LEU A 233 21.02 8.63 -8.89
CA LEU A 233 21.73 7.47 -9.42
C LEU A 233 22.46 7.78 -10.74
N GLN A 234 21.83 8.55 -11.63
CA GLN A 234 22.47 8.95 -12.89
C GLN A 234 23.61 9.97 -12.66
N PHE A 235 23.65 10.66 -11.52
CA PHE A 235 24.71 11.59 -11.19
C PHE A 235 25.94 10.83 -10.65
N PRO A 236 27.16 10.93 -11.24
CA PRO A 236 27.62 12.01 -12.14
C PRO A 236 27.72 11.62 -13.63
N ASN A 237 27.32 10.42 -14.01
CA ASN A 237 27.56 9.83 -15.33
C ASN A 237 26.55 10.31 -16.39
N TYR A 238 26.45 11.63 -16.59
CA TYR A 238 25.67 12.17 -17.70
C TYR A 238 26.45 12.00 -19.01
N THR A 239 25.98 11.09 -19.84
CA THR A 239 26.48 10.92 -21.21
C THR A 239 25.60 11.67 -22.19
N PHE A 240 26.20 12.16 -23.27
CA PHE A 240 25.54 12.94 -24.32
C PHE A 240 25.89 12.40 -25.72
N ASP A 241 26.28 11.13 -25.82
CA ASP A 241 26.82 10.53 -27.04
C ASP A 241 25.72 10.17 -28.04
N SER A 242 24.51 9.86 -27.55
CA SER A 242 23.33 9.57 -28.37
C SER A 242 22.15 10.47 -28.02
N LEU A 243 21.24 10.72 -28.98
CA LEU A 243 20.03 11.53 -28.74
C LEU A 243 19.20 11.00 -27.56
N PHE A 244 19.14 9.67 -27.41
CA PHE A 244 18.46 9.02 -26.29
C PHE A 244 19.14 9.29 -24.95
N GLU A 245 20.47 9.22 -24.88
CA GLU A 245 21.23 9.54 -23.67
C GLU A 245 21.14 11.02 -23.31
N ILE A 246 21.23 11.92 -24.30
CA ILE A 246 21.00 13.36 -24.13
C ILE A 246 19.61 13.58 -23.51
N PHE A 247 18.57 12.97 -24.08
CA PHE A 247 17.20 13.07 -23.56
C PHE A 247 17.08 12.52 -22.13
N ASN A 248 17.72 11.38 -21.84
CA ASN A 248 17.69 10.78 -20.51
C ASN A 248 18.42 11.64 -19.46
N SER A 249 19.62 12.14 -19.77
CA SER A 249 20.41 13.06 -18.94
C SER A 249 19.68 14.38 -18.68
N ILE A 250 19.10 14.99 -19.72
CA ILE A 250 18.30 16.21 -19.58
C ILE A 250 17.09 15.96 -18.67
N ASN A 251 16.38 14.84 -18.83
CA ASN A 251 15.23 14.51 -17.98
C ASN A 251 15.61 14.30 -16.51
N ALA A 252 16.77 13.70 -16.23
CA ALA A 252 17.27 13.58 -14.86
C ALA A 252 17.57 14.95 -14.24
N ILE A 253 18.20 15.86 -15.01
CA ILE A 253 18.47 17.24 -14.57
C ILE A 253 17.18 18.01 -14.33
N ILE A 254 16.22 17.93 -15.26
CA ILE A 254 14.89 18.56 -15.12
C ILE A 254 14.16 17.98 -13.90
N GLY A 255 14.23 16.66 -13.69
CA GLY A 255 13.64 16.00 -12.54
C GLY A 255 14.21 16.51 -11.22
N LEU A 256 15.54 16.64 -11.13
CA LEU A 256 16.23 17.18 -9.96
C LEU A 256 15.89 18.65 -9.73
N LEU A 257 15.88 19.48 -10.79
CA LEU A 257 15.48 20.89 -10.73
C LEU A 257 14.02 21.01 -10.27
N PHE A 258 13.12 20.19 -10.79
CA PHE A 258 11.72 20.14 -10.35
C PHE A 258 11.61 19.80 -8.87
N ILE A 259 12.39 18.83 -8.37
CA ILE A 259 12.42 18.50 -6.94
C ILE A 259 12.90 19.70 -6.12
N ILE A 260 13.99 20.38 -6.52
CA ILE A 260 14.49 21.57 -5.83
C ILE A 260 13.41 22.67 -5.82
N ILE A 261 12.83 22.98 -6.99
CA ILE A 261 11.79 24.02 -7.13
C ILE A 261 10.53 23.66 -6.35
N ALA A 262 10.14 22.39 -6.27
CA ALA A 262 8.96 21.96 -5.51
C ALA A 262 9.21 21.93 -3.99
N THR A 263 10.43 21.57 -3.56
CA THR A 263 10.80 21.47 -2.14
C THR A 263 11.17 22.82 -1.52
N PHE A 264 11.70 23.77 -2.29
CA PHE A 264 12.11 25.08 -1.79
C PHE A 264 10.94 25.94 -1.23
N PRO A 265 9.76 26.02 -1.87
CA PRO A 265 8.59 26.64 -1.28
C PRO A 265 8.15 25.96 0.01
N LEU A 266 8.33 24.63 0.13
CA LEU A 266 8.03 23.91 1.37
C LEU A 266 8.94 24.36 2.51
N LEU A 267 10.20 24.72 2.23
CA LEU A 267 11.09 25.39 3.19
C LEU A 267 10.60 26.79 3.56
N SER A 268 10.14 27.57 2.59
CA SER A 268 9.60 28.93 2.86
C SER A 268 8.35 28.89 3.75
N ILE A 269 7.51 27.86 3.59
CA ILE A 269 6.37 27.59 4.48
C ILE A 269 6.85 27.31 5.91
N THR A 270 8.05 26.72 6.08
CA THR A 270 8.59 26.42 7.40
C THR A 270 9.07 27.65 8.16
N SER A 271 9.60 28.66 7.45
CA SER A 271 10.25 29.81 8.06
C SER A 271 9.29 30.97 8.36
N SER A 272 8.19 31.10 7.61
CA SER A 272 7.26 32.21 7.78
C SER A 272 6.21 31.92 8.86
N LYS A 273 5.96 32.87 9.78
CA LYS A 273 4.74 32.87 10.60
C LYS A 273 3.55 32.74 9.64
N ILE A 274 2.86 31.60 9.68
CA ILE A 274 1.82 31.24 8.72
C ILE A 274 0.66 32.24 8.83
N LYS A 275 0.75 33.36 8.10
CA LYS A 275 -0.29 34.40 8.08
C LYS A 275 -1.59 33.88 7.47
N ASN A 276 -1.55 32.75 6.74
CA ASN A 276 -2.70 32.27 5.96
C ASN A 276 -2.92 30.75 6.08
N GLN A 277 -3.33 30.29 7.27
CA GLN A 277 -3.68 28.87 7.52
C GLN A 277 -4.78 28.35 6.58
N ARG A 278 -5.66 29.22 6.05
CA ARG A 278 -6.71 28.84 5.11
C ARG A 278 -6.15 28.35 3.78
N LYS A 279 -5.11 29.00 3.24
CA LYS A 279 -4.47 28.60 1.97
C LYS A 279 -3.82 27.22 2.06
N TRP A 280 -3.30 26.88 3.24
CA TRP A 280 -2.54 25.67 3.51
C TRP A 280 -3.27 24.65 4.38
N LYS A 281 -4.60 24.78 4.53
CA LYS A 281 -5.42 23.96 5.43
C LYS A 281 -5.16 22.45 5.24
N TYR A 282 -4.92 22.04 4.00
CA TYR A 282 -4.70 20.65 3.62
C TYR A 282 -3.29 20.14 3.93
N PHE A 283 -2.28 21.02 3.84
CA PHE A 283 -0.92 20.68 4.23
C PHE A 283 -0.83 20.39 5.73
N TYR A 284 -1.62 21.12 6.52
CA TYR A 284 -1.73 20.96 7.97
C TYR A 284 -2.85 20.01 8.42
N PHE A 285 -3.49 19.30 7.49
CA PHE A 285 -4.49 18.29 7.83
C PHE A 285 -3.82 17.24 8.75
N GLU A 286 -4.48 16.86 9.84
CA GLU A 286 -3.98 15.95 10.89
C GLU A 286 -2.81 16.44 11.77
N SER A 287 -2.19 17.59 11.47
CA SER A 287 -1.13 18.17 12.30
C SER A 287 -1.68 18.98 13.49
N ASN A 288 -0.96 18.98 14.62
CA ASN A 288 -1.19 19.91 15.74
C ASN A 288 -0.71 21.32 15.39
N SER A 289 -1.22 22.33 16.10
CA SER A 289 -0.94 23.75 15.84
C SER A 289 0.43 24.23 16.33
N GLN A 290 1.19 23.39 17.02
CA GLN A 290 2.53 23.75 17.51
C GLN A 290 3.53 23.87 16.35
N PHE A 291 4.47 24.80 16.45
CA PHE A 291 5.44 25.09 15.39
C PHE A 291 6.16 23.82 14.86
N TRP A 292 6.77 23.03 15.75
CA TRP A 292 7.51 21.81 15.38
C TRP A 292 6.64 20.74 14.74
N VAL A 293 5.34 20.77 15.03
CA VAL A 293 4.37 19.84 14.47
C VAL A 293 3.98 20.24 13.05
N LEU A 294 3.87 21.54 12.79
CA LEU A 294 3.60 22.09 11.45
C LEU A 294 4.75 21.76 10.47
N GLN A 295 5.99 21.61 10.98
CA GLN A 295 7.17 21.25 10.17
C GLN A 295 7.35 19.76 9.89
N PHE A 296 6.41 18.91 10.31
CA PHE A 296 6.53 17.47 10.12
C PHE A 296 6.71 17.03 8.67
N LYS A 297 5.87 17.53 7.75
CA LYS A 297 5.90 17.15 6.33
C LYS A 297 7.17 17.60 5.61
N PRO A 298 7.63 18.85 5.74
CA PRO A 298 8.94 19.27 5.22
C PRO A 298 10.08 18.43 5.80
N PHE A 299 10.08 18.18 7.12
CA PHE A 299 11.13 17.38 7.75
C PHE A 299 11.16 15.93 7.23
N GLN A 300 10.00 15.34 6.96
CA GLN A 300 9.89 14.02 6.33
C GLN A 300 10.49 14.01 4.90
N ILE A 301 10.29 15.08 4.14
CA ILE A 301 10.86 15.25 2.79
C ILE A 301 12.39 15.40 2.87
N PHE A 302 12.91 16.23 3.78
CA PHE A 302 14.35 16.38 3.97
C PHE A 302 15.03 15.09 4.41
N ARG A 303 14.39 14.37 5.35
CA ARG A 303 14.86 13.06 5.76
C ARG A 303 14.94 12.13 4.55
N THR A 304 13.89 12.04 3.75
CA THR A 304 13.88 11.23 2.53
C THR A 304 15.03 11.58 1.59
N LEU A 305 15.28 12.87 1.40
CA LEU A 305 16.33 13.35 0.53
C LEU A 305 17.72 12.95 1.06
N PHE A 306 17.96 13.14 2.35
CA PHE A 306 19.20 12.74 3.00
C PHE A 306 19.41 11.22 2.99
N TYR A 307 18.34 10.44 3.16
CA TYR A 307 18.37 8.98 3.09
C TYR A 307 18.83 8.48 1.71
N ILE A 308 18.28 9.06 0.64
CA ILE A 308 18.67 8.71 -0.74
C ILE A 308 20.09 9.17 -1.04
N LEU A 309 20.49 10.36 -0.58
CA LEU A 309 21.86 10.84 -0.73
C LEU A 309 22.87 9.91 -0.06
N ILE A 310 22.61 9.46 1.17
CA ILE A 310 23.44 8.47 1.86
C ILE A 310 23.58 7.21 1.02
N ILE A 311 22.45 6.66 0.52
CA ILE A 311 22.48 5.41 -0.24
C ILE A 311 23.32 5.53 -1.51
N VAL A 312 23.11 6.59 -2.29
CA VAL A 312 23.78 6.71 -3.60
C VAL A 312 25.24 7.16 -3.44
N LYS A 313 25.54 8.09 -2.53
CA LYS A 313 26.90 8.63 -2.39
C LYS A 313 27.84 7.72 -1.60
N LEU A 314 27.32 6.86 -0.74
CA LEU A 314 28.10 5.93 0.07
C LEU A 314 27.93 4.48 -0.37
N ILE A 315 27.54 4.24 -1.62
CA ILE A 315 27.40 2.88 -2.17
C ILE A 315 28.70 2.07 -2.10
N ASN A 316 29.86 2.75 -2.16
CA ASN A 316 31.18 2.14 -2.04
C ASN A 316 31.68 1.98 -0.59
N PHE A 317 30.93 2.51 0.39
CA PHE A 317 31.31 2.51 1.80
C PHE A 317 30.14 2.00 2.66
N PRO A 318 29.85 0.69 2.62
CA PRO A 318 28.65 0.11 3.23
C PRO A 318 28.59 0.32 4.76
N GLU A 319 29.73 0.39 5.45
CA GLU A 319 29.78 0.63 6.90
C GLU A 319 29.34 2.05 7.23
N ALA A 320 29.90 3.04 6.52
CA ALA A 320 29.53 4.44 6.69
C ALA A 320 28.06 4.67 6.30
N GLN A 321 27.60 4.02 5.23
CA GLN A 321 26.20 4.03 4.80
C GLN A 321 25.28 3.51 5.92
N SER A 322 25.58 2.34 6.47
CA SER A 322 24.82 1.72 7.57
C SER A 322 24.74 2.62 8.81
N ILE A 323 25.88 3.16 9.26
CA ILE A 323 25.95 4.04 10.44
C ILE A 323 25.12 5.30 10.25
N LEU A 324 25.24 5.95 9.08
CA LEU A 324 24.52 7.20 8.81
C LEU A 324 23.02 6.97 8.66
N LEU A 325 22.59 5.88 8.01
CA LEU A 325 21.17 5.53 7.91
C LEU A 325 20.56 5.23 9.29
N SER A 326 21.25 4.45 10.12
CA SER A 326 20.81 4.15 11.48
C SER A 326 20.73 5.40 12.34
N THR A 327 21.76 6.26 12.31
CA THR A 327 21.80 7.55 13.00
C THR A 327 20.64 8.46 12.56
N GLN A 328 20.37 8.52 11.25
CA GLN A 328 19.27 9.30 10.71
C GLN A 328 17.91 8.82 11.23
N SER A 329 17.66 7.50 11.23
CA SER A 329 16.43 6.92 11.77
C SER A 329 16.28 7.17 13.27
N PHE A 330 17.38 7.07 14.02
CA PHE A 330 17.40 7.39 15.46
C PHE A 330 17.02 8.86 15.74
N LEU A 331 17.64 9.82 15.05
CA LEU A 331 17.34 11.25 15.21
C LEU A 331 15.88 11.56 14.85
N PHE A 332 15.35 10.95 13.79
CA PHE A 332 13.95 11.12 13.41
C PHE A 332 13.00 10.49 14.44
N MET A 333 13.35 9.34 15.01
CA MET A 333 12.58 8.71 16.07
C MET A 333 12.53 9.59 17.33
N ILE A 334 13.64 10.20 17.76
CA ILE A 334 13.67 11.17 18.86
C ILE A 334 12.72 12.34 18.56
N TYR A 335 12.77 12.87 17.34
CA TYR A 335 11.87 13.94 16.91
C TYR A 335 10.39 13.53 17.02
N LEU A 336 10.02 12.32 16.58
CA LEU A 336 8.64 11.80 16.70
C LEU A 336 8.20 11.69 18.16
N ILE A 337 9.03 11.12 19.02
CA ILE A 337 8.72 10.90 20.44
C ILE A 337 8.58 12.24 21.18
N LYS A 338 9.50 13.18 20.94
CA LYS A 338 9.55 14.47 21.65
C LYS A 338 8.44 15.42 21.23
N PHE A 339 8.17 15.54 19.92
CA PHE A 339 7.26 16.56 19.40
C PHE A 339 5.85 16.05 19.08
N LYS A 340 5.65 14.73 18.98
CA LYS A 340 4.35 14.09 18.69
C LYS A 340 3.57 14.81 17.57
N PRO A 341 4.12 14.87 16.34
CA PRO A 341 3.57 15.71 15.28
C PRO A 341 2.20 15.30 14.73
N LEU A 342 1.69 14.14 15.09
CA LEU A 342 0.43 13.62 14.57
C LEU A 342 -0.65 13.63 15.64
N LYS A 343 -1.88 14.00 15.26
CA LYS A 343 -3.06 13.90 16.13
C LYS A 343 -3.44 12.44 16.43
N SER A 344 -3.30 11.56 15.44
CA SER A 344 -3.57 10.14 15.61
C SER A 344 -2.42 9.46 16.33
N VAL A 345 -2.69 8.92 17.51
CA VAL A 345 -1.71 8.13 18.29
C VAL A 345 -1.30 6.87 17.52
N TYR A 346 -2.20 6.27 16.73
CA TYR A 346 -1.91 5.08 15.93
C TYR A 346 -0.90 5.38 14.82
N GLU A 347 -1.11 6.47 14.07
CA GLU A 347 -0.17 6.88 13.01
C GLU A 347 1.19 7.27 13.57
N LEU A 348 1.22 7.95 14.74
CA LEU A 348 2.48 8.24 15.42
C LEU A 348 3.20 6.95 15.85
N SER A 349 2.47 6.00 16.44
CA SER A 349 3.04 4.72 16.89
C SER A 349 3.57 3.90 15.71
N LYS A 350 2.83 3.90 14.59
CA LYS A 350 3.23 3.28 13.32
C LYS A 350 4.56 3.83 12.82
N LEU A 351 4.70 5.16 12.78
CA LEU A 351 5.95 5.80 12.38
C LEU A 351 7.10 5.46 13.33
N ILE A 352 6.89 5.53 14.65
CA ILE A 352 7.92 5.21 15.64
C ILE A 352 8.38 3.75 15.48
N CYS A 353 7.44 2.80 15.38
CA CYS A 353 7.75 1.39 15.20
C CYS A 353 8.55 1.14 13.90
N ARG A 354 8.15 1.80 12.80
CA ARG A 354 8.88 1.73 11.53
C ARG A 354 10.30 2.25 11.65
N GLU A 355 10.53 3.38 12.31
CA GLU A 355 11.88 3.92 12.49
C GLU A 355 12.75 3.08 13.40
N LEU A 356 12.17 2.51 14.46
CA LEU A 356 12.87 1.59 15.34
C LEU A 356 13.35 0.36 14.57
N LEU A 357 12.46 -0.26 13.79
CA LEU A 357 12.81 -1.42 12.97
C LEU A 357 13.83 -1.06 11.89
N LEU A 358 13.67 0.08 11.21
CA LEU A 358 14.63 0.54 10.20
C LEU A 358 16.01 0.81 10.80
N MET A 359 16.07 1.41 11.99
CA MET A 359 17.32 1.63 12.73
C MET A 359 18.00 0.30 13.09
N ILE A 360 17.25 -0.69 13.56
CA ILE A 360 17.77 -2.03 13.86
C ILE A 360 18.33 -2.67 12.59
N ILE A 361 17.54 -2.73 11.51
CA ILE A 361 17.93 -3.35 10.24
C ILE A 361 19.17 -2.67 9.63
N THR A 362 19.16 -1.34 9.59
CA THR A 362 20.31 -0.62 9.04
C THR A 362 21.54 -0.79 9.92
N GLY A 363 21.39 -0.84 11.25
CA GLY A 363 22.47 -1.15 12.17
C GLY A 363 23.03 -2.56 12.03
N THR A 364 22.18 -3.56 11.77
CA THR A 364 22.64 -4.95 11.55
C THR A 364 23.39 -5.14 10.24
N PHE A 365 23.29 -4.22 9.27
CA PHE A 365 24.15 -4.26 8.08
C PHE A 365 25.64 -4.11 8.39
N LEU A 366 26.02 -3.55 9.54
CA LEU A 366 27.42 -3.60 10.01
C LEU A 366 27.93 -5.02 10.19
N CYS A 367 27.05 -6.01 10.36
CA CYS A 367 27.49 -7.41 10.45
C CYS A 367 28.18 -7.86 9.15
N TYR A 368 27.81 -7.32 7.99
CA TYR A 368 28.48 -7.66 6.72
C TYR A 368 29.91 -7.12 6.61
N SER A 369 30.34 -6.23 7.51
CA SER A 369 31.74 -5.79 7.56
C SER A 369 32.66 -6.83 8.19
N PHE A 370 32.10 -7.82 8.90
CA PHE A 370 32.87 -8.95 9.42
C PHE A 370 33.02 -10.03 8.36
N GLU A 371 34.20 -10.65 8.32
CA GLU A 371 34.49 -11.79 7.45
C GLU A 371 33.76 -13.04 7.95
N PHE A 372 32.51 -13.22 7.53
CA PHE A 372 31.73 -14.43 7.76
C PHE A 372 31.90 -15.44 6.62
N SER A 373 31.72 -16.73 6.93
CA SER A 373 31.59 -17.77 5.92
C SER A 373 30.41 -17.48 4.97
N PRO A 374 30.48 -17.91 3.70
CA PRO A 374 29.41 -17.66 2.73
C PRO A 374 28.04 -18.20 3.19
N GLU A 375 28.01 -19.34 3.88
CA GLU A 375 26.78 -19.89 4.47
C GLU A 375 26.16 -18.95 5.52
N ASN A 376 26.99 -18.37 6.39
CA ASN A 376 26.52 -17.42 7.40
C ASN A 376 25.99 -16.13 6.75
N ASN A 377 26.60 -15.66 5.65
CA ASN A 377 26.11 -14.50 4.91
C ASN A 377 24.70 -14.73 4.32
N ILE A 378 24.41 -15.95 3.86
CA ILE A 378 23.08 -16.35 3.38
C ILE A 378 22.07 -16.30 4.54
N ILE A 379 22.43 -16.86 5.70
CA ILE A 379 21.57 -16.84 6.90
C ILE A 379 21.28 -15.40 7.34
N ILE A 380 22.31 -14.55 7.42
CA ILE A 380 22.16 -13.12 7.74
C ILE A 380 21.25 -12.42 6.70
N GLY A 381 21.37 -12.79 5.43
CA GLY A 381 20.48 -12.33 4.37
C GLY A 381 19.01 -12.66 4.64
N TRP A 382 18.70 -13.91 4.99
CA TRP A 382 17.34 -14.33 5.36
C TRP A 382 16.82 -13.61 6.60
N VAL A 383 17.67 -13.37 7.60
CA VAL A 383 17.32 -12.57 8.78
C VAL A 383 16.94 -11.14 8.37
N HIS A 384 17.71 -10.48 7.50
CA HIS A 384 17.37 -9.16 6.99
C HIS A 384 16.04 -9.15 6.21
N ILE A 385 15.80 -10.14 5.34
CA ILE A 385 14.51 -10.28 4.64
C ILE A 385 13.36 -10.39 5.66
N GLY A 386 13.50 -11.24 6.67
CA GLY A 386 12.53 -11.39 7.75
C GLY A 386 12.26 -10.08 8.50
N MET A 387 13.31 -9.31 8.79
CA MET A 387 13.16 -8.00 9.45
C MET A 387 12.47 -6.95 8.56
N PHE A 388 12.74 -6.92 7.25
CA PHE A 388 11.98 -6.08 6.32
C PHE A 388 10.50 -6.48 6.24
N CYS A 389 10.21 -7.78 6.23
CA CYS A 389 8.84 -8.29 6.33
C CYS A 389 8.17 -7.86 7.65
N ALA A 390 8.92 -7.81 8.76
CA ALA A 390 8.41 -7.36 10.06
C ALA A 390 7.97 -5.89 10.04
N ILE A 391 8.59 -5.01 9.23
CA ILE A 391 8.11 -3.63 9.03
C ILE A 391 6.70 -3.63 8.42
N LEU A 392 6.46 -4.45 7.40
CA LEU A 392 5.16 -4.52 6.74
C LEU A 392 4.10 -5.13 7.67
N ALA A 393 4.46 -6.21 8.36
CA ALA A 393 3.60 -6.89 9.32
C ALA A 393 3.20 -5.97 10.48
N SER A 394 4.13 -5.22 11.05
CA SER A 394 3.84 -4.29 12.16
C SER A 394 2.93 -3.14 11.72
N ASN A 395 3.16 -2.58 10.53
CA ASN A 395 2.29 -1.56 9.95
C ASN A 395 0.85 -2.06 9.75
N LEU A 396 0.70 -3.27 9.18
CA LEU A 396 -0.60 -3.89 8.95
C LEU A 396 -1.31 -4.19 10.28
N PHE A 397 -0.56 -4.68 11.27
CA PHE A 397 -1.10 -4.97 12.59
C PHE A 397 -1.66 -3.71 13.28
N ILE A 398 -0.92 -2.60 13.24
CA ILE A 398 -1.39 -1.32 13.80
C ILE A 398 -2.64 -0.81 13.07
N ASP A 399 -2.67 -0.93 11.73
CA ASP A 399 -3.84 -0.54 10.93
C ASP A 399 -5.08 -1.40 11.28
N LEU A 400 -4.88 -2.71 11.49
CA LEU A 400 -5.94 -3.63 11.89
C LEU A 400 -6.48 -3.28 13.28
N LEU A 401 -5.61 -2.96 14.25
CA LEU A 401 -6.03 -2.49 15.57
C LEU A 401 -6.82 -1.19 15.50
N GLN A 402 -6.39 -0.24 14.66
CA GLN A 402 -7.12 1.01 14.43
C GLN A 402 -8.51 0.74 13.85
N GLN A 403 -8.61 -0.14 12.86
CA GLN A 403 -9.89 -0.51 12.25
C GLN A 403 -10.84 -1.19 13.25
N ILE A 404 -10.35 -2.15 14.04
CA ILE A 404 -11.15 -2.79 15.11
C ILE A 404 -11.71 -1.75 16.06
N LYS A 405 -10.89 -0.78 16.49
CA LYS A 405 -11.34 0.30 17.35
C LYS A 405 -12.42 1.17 16.70
N THR A 406 -12.23 1.58 15.44
CA THR A 406 -13.23 2.39 14.73
C THR A 406 -14.55 1.63 14.57
N ILE A 407 -14.51 0.34 14.23
CA ILE A 407 -15.70 -0.51 14.14
C ILE A 407 -16.41 -0.60 15.49
N TYR A 408 -15.65 -0.78 16.58
CA TYR A 408 -16.21 -0.85 17.93
C TYR A 408 -16.86 0.48 18.36
N GLU A 409 -16.22 1.63 18.09
CA GLU A 409 -16.80 2.95 18.38
C GLU A 409 -18.08 3.21 17.57
N ASP A 410 -18.12 2.82 16.30
CA ASP A 410 -19.30 2.97 15.46
C ASP A 410 -20.44 2.05 15.90
N TYR A 411 -20.11 0.82 16.34
CA TYR A 411 -21.07 -0.09 16.98
C TYR A 411 -21.67 0.53 18.25
N LEU A 412 -20.83 1.11 19.14
CA LEU A 412 -21.32 1.79 20.34
C LEU A 412 -22.20 3.00 20.02
N LYS A 413 -21.82 3.83 19.04
CA LYS A 413 -22.64 4.97 18.58
C LYS A 413 -23.98 4.51 18.01
N LYS A 414 -24.00 3.40 17.26
CA LYS A 414 -25.23 2.80 16.74
C LYS A 414 -26.13 2.33 17.88
N LYS A 415 -25.58 1.61 18.85
CA LYS A 415 -26.31 1.14 20.04
C LYS A 415 -26.87 2.30 20.87
N GLN A 416 -26.13 3.40 21.01
CA GLN A 416 -26.62 4.63 21.66
C GLN A 416 -27.77 5.29 20.89
N LYS A 417 -27.67 5.38 19.55
CA LYS A 417 -28.76 5.91 18.71
C LYS A 417 -30.02 5.07 18.83
N GLU A 418 -29.89 3.74 18.84
CA GLU A 418 -31.03 2.83 19.04
C GLU A 418 -31.71 3.04 20.40
N LYS A 419 -30.94 3.24 21.49
CA LYS A 419 -31.50 3.60 22.80
C LYS A 419 -32.23 4.94 22.77
N ILE A 420 -31.63 5.97 22.18
CA ILE A 420 -32.26 7.31 22.04
C ILE A 420 -33.55 7.22 21.22
N GLU A 421 -33.58 6.39 20.17
CA GLU A 421 -34.79 6.17 19.38
C GLU A 421 -35.88 5.43 20.16
N GLN A 422 -35.52 4.44 20.98
CA GLN A 422 -36.45 3.76 21.87
C GLN A 422 -37.04 4.72 22.92
N GLU A 423 -36.21 5.56 23.55
CA GLU A 423 -36.68 6.61 24.47
C GLU A 423 -37.62 7.61 23.78
N LYS A 424 -37.27 8.06 22.56
CA LYS A 424 -38.16 8.93 21.77
C LYS A 424 -39.49 8.24 21.44
N LYS A 425 -39.51 6.95 21.15
CA LYS A 425 -40.76 6.19 20.96
C LYS A 425 -41.58 6.16 22.23
N TYR A 426 -40.96 5.88 23.38
CA TYR A 426 -41.62 5.89 24.69
C TYR A 426 -42.23 7.27 25.02
N ILE A 427 -41.47 8.35 24.83
CA ILE A 427 -41.95 9.73 25.05
C ILE A 427 -43.13 10.07 24.13
N ARG A 428 -43.12 9.63 22.86
CA ARG A 428 -44.26 9.82 21.94
C ARG A 428 -45.51 9.07 22.38
N VAL A 429 -45.37 7.88 22.95
CA VAL A 429 -46.51 7.13 23.51
C VAL A 429 -47.05 7.85 24.75
N LEU A 430 -46.15 8.31 25.63
CA LEU A 430 -46.52 9.01 26.86
C LEU A 430 -47.18 10.37 26.59
N SER A 431 -46.73 11.11 25.56
CA SER A 431 -47.36 12.37 25.14
C SER A 431 -48.77 12.14 24.56
N LYS A 432 -48.97 11.07 23.78
CA LYS A 432 -50.31 10.66 23.33
C LYS A 432 -51.23 10.36 24.51
N LEU A 433 -50.77 9.59 25.50
CA LEU A 433 -51.55 9.26 26.70
C LEU A 433 -51.93 10.51 27.53
N ARG A 434 -51.00 11.47 27.70
CA ARG A 434 -51.32 12.76 28.34
C ARG A 434 -52.37 13.55 27.54
N GLY A 435 -52.28 13.56 26.21
CA GLY A 435 -53.30 14.17 25.36
C GLY A 435 -54.69 13.55 25.57
N PHE A 436 -54.77 12.22 25.65
CA PHE A 436 -56.00 11.51 26.00
C PHE A 436 -56.54 11.88 27.38
N GLN A 437 -55.67 11.97 28.40
CA GLN A 437 -56.08 12.39 29.75
C GLN A 437 -56.67 13.81 29.78
N ILE A 438 -56.06 14.75 29.06
CA ILE A 438 -56.57 16.14 28.95
C ILE A 438 -57.94 16.13 28.26
N MET A 439 -58.09 15.37 27.17
CA MET A 439 -59.34 15.26 26.42
C MET A 439 -60.49 14.68 27.28
N ILE A 440 -60.20 13.67 28.11
CA ILE A 440 -61.15 13.11 29.08
C ILE A 440 -61.54 14.15 30.14
N LYS A 441 -60.57 14.87 30.71
CA LYS A 441 -60.85 15.95 31.68
C LYS A 441 -61.75 17.03 31.09
N MET A 442 -61.50 17.46 29.85
CA MET A 442 -62.35 18.45 29.17
C MET A 442 -63.77 17.93 28.95
N ARG A 443 -63.95 16.68 28.49
CA ARG A 443 -65.29 16.10 28.30
C ARG A 443 -66.08 15.98 29.60
N ILE A 444 -65.42 15.56 30.70
CA ILE A 444 -66.06 15.47 32.01
C ILE A 444 -66.51 16.86 32.49
N GLN A 445 -65.68 17.88 32.29
CA GLN A 445 -65.98 19.25 32.73
C GLN A 445 -67.11 19.90 31.91
N TYR A 446 -67.25 19.55 30.62
CA TYR A 446 -68.26 20.15 29.74
C TYR A 446 -69.64 19.48 29.84
N ASN A 447 -69.69 18.16 30.08
CA ASN A 447 -70.95 17.40 30.02
C ASN A 447 -71.63 17.13 31.38
N PHE A 448 -71.03 17.45 32.52
CA PHE A 448 -71.63 17.15 33.84
C PHE A 448 -71.70 18.35 34.80
N PRO A 449 -72.72 19.22 34.69
CA PRO A 449 -72.97 20.25 35.70
C PRO A 449 -73.86 19.80 36.89
N LYS A 450 -74.48 18.60 36.90
CA LYS A 450 -75.63 18.34 37.79
C LYS A 450 -75.63 17.12 38.71
N PHE A 451 -74.52 16.40 38.94
CA PHE A 451 -74.50 15.29 39.92
C PHE A 451 -73.44 15.45 41.01
N TYR A 452 -73.87 15.91 42.19
CA TYR A 452 -73.02 16.05 43.39
C TYR A 452 -72.64 14.69 44.02
N TYR A 453 -73.30 13.59 43.64
CA TYR A 453 -73.13 12.28 44.29
C TYR A 453 -72.03 11.38 43.69
N ILE A 454 -71.53 11.66 42.47
CA ILE A 454 -70.49 10.84 41.80
C ILE A 454 -69.06 11.29 42.18
N LYS A 455 -68.92 12.43 42.85
CA LYS A 455 -67.62 13.04 43.19
C LYS A 455 -66.71 12.13 44.02
N ASN A 456 -67.27 11.27 44.88
CA ASN A 456 -66.49 10.36 45.73
C ASN A 456 -65.92 9.15 44.98
N GLN A 457 -66.62 8.57 44.00
CA GLN A 457 -66.07 7.45 43.22
C GLN A 457 -65.00 7.90 42.21
N LEU A 458 -65.17 9.09 41.62
CA LEU A 458 -64.14 9.65 40.74
C LEU A 458 -62.86 9.99 41.50
N PHE A 459 -62.95 10.40 42.77
CA PHE A 459 -61.79 10.67 43.62
C PHE A 459 -60.94 9.41 43.88
N ILE A 460 -61.58 8.23 43.97
CA ILE A 460 -60.90 6.94 44.12
C ILE A 460 -60.15 6.57 42.84
N TYR A 461 -60.80 6.69 41.67
CA TYR A 461 -60.12 6.45 40.38
C TYR A 461 -58.99 7.43 40.13
N GLN A 462 -59.15 8.69 40.53
CA GLN A 462 -58.08 9.70 40.41
C GLN A 462 -56.89 9.37 41.32
N LYS A 463 -57.13 8.87 42.55
CA LYS A 463 -56.07 8.38 43.44
C LYS A 463 -55.39 7.12 42.90
N ILE A 464 -56.12 6.17 42.32
CA ILE A 464 -55.53 4.96 41.72
C ILE A 464 -54.65 5.33 40.52
N ILE A 465 -55.13 6.21 39.64
CA ILE A 465 -54.35 6.68 38.49
C ILE A 465 -53.13 7.49 38.94
N MET A 466 -53.28 8.36 39.96
CA MET A 466 -52.15 9.08 40.55
C MET A 466 -51.13 8.12 41.19
N PHE A 467 -51.58 7.07 41.88
CA PHE A 467 -50.71 6.07 42.49
C PHE A 467 -49.93 5.28 41.44
N LEU A 468 -50.59 4.86 40.34
CA LEU A 468 -49.93 4.19 39.21
C LEU A 468 -48.92 5.11 38.51
N LEU A 469 -49.26 6.40 38.33
CA LEU A 469 -48.34 7.38 37.74
C LEU A 469 -47.16 7.71 38.68
N PHE A 470 -47.40 7.79 39.98
CA PHE A 470 -46.36 8.06 40.98
C PHE A 470 -45.36 6.91 41.04
N ASN A 471 -45.83 5.66 41.04
CA ASN A 471 -44.97 4.48 40.99
C ASN A 471 -44.19 4.39 39.66
N SER A 472 -44.78 4.78 38.51
CA SER A 472 -44.05 4.83 37.24
C SER A 472 -42.94 5.90 37.23
N ASN A 473 -43.18 7.08 37.82
CA ASN A 473 -42.18 8.14 37.92
C ASN A 473 -41.06 7.77 38.91
N TYR A 474 -41.38 7.00 39.95
CA TYR A 474 -40.40 6.48 40.90
C TYR A 474 -39.46 5.47 40.22
N LEU A 475 -40.00 4.55 39.40
CA LEU A 475 -39.23 3.62 38.57
C LEU A 475 -38.33 4.33 37.55
N ILE A 476 -38.81 5.43 36.94
CA ILE A 476 -38.02 6.24 36.00
C ILE A 476 -36.87 6.95 36.73
N ARG A 477 -37.09 7.50 37.93
CA ARG A 477 -36.03 8.13 38.73
C ARG A 477 -34.97 7.14 39.20
N ILE A 478 -35.36 5.93 39.60
CA ILE A 478 -34.41 4.87 39.99
C ILE A 478 -33.53 4.49 38.79
N ASN A 479 -34.12 4.32 37.59
CA ASN A 479 -33.35 4.01 36.39
C ASN A 479 -32.43 5.16 35.94
N GLN A 480 -32.85 6.42 36.08
CA GLN A 480 -31.97 7.57 35.81
C GLN A 480 -30.82 7.69 36.80
N CYS A 481 -31.04 7.32 38.07
CA CYS A 481 -29.99 7.30 39.10
C CYS A 481 -28.98 6.15 38.88
N LEU A 482 -29.46 4.98 38.45
CA LEU A 482 -28.58 3.86 38.07
C LEU A 482 -27.77 4.16 36.79
N LEU A 483 -28.36 4.87 35.82
CA LEU A 483 -27.66 5.28 34.60
C LEU A 483 -26.63 6.40 34.82
N SER A 484 -26.79 7.25 35.84
CA SER A 484 -25.79 8.27 36.18
C SER A 484 -24.59 7.68 36.94
N GLN A 485 -24.78 6.60 37.69
CA GLN A 485 -23.68 5.88 38.35
C GLN A 485 -22.84 5.03 37.38
N VAL A 486 -23.43 4.50 36.30
CA VAL A 486 -22.70 3.69 35.30
C VAL A 486 -21.89 4.54 34.31
N ASN A 487 -22.17 5.84 34.19
CA ASN A 487 -21.55 6.74 33.21
C ASN A 487 -20.60 7.79 33.82
N SER A 488 -20.03 7.59 35.02
CA SER A 488 -18.91 8.43 35.48
C SER A 488 -17.56 7.86 35.03
N PRO A 489 -16.86 8.43 34.03
CA PRO A 489 -15.47 8.09 33.78
C PRO A 489 -14.61 8.93 34.72
N LYS A 490 -14.42 8.46 35.95
CA LYS A 490 -13.36 8.96 36.84
C LYS A 490 -12.44 7.81 37.23
N PHE A 491 -11.66 7.34 36.24
CA PHE A 491 -10.32 6.83 36.49
C PHE A 491 -9.34 7.97 36.19
N THR A 492 -9.24 8.91 37.13
CA THR A 492 -8.06 9.77 37.26
C THR A 492 -6.98 8.93 37.92
N LEU A 493 -6.00 8.48 37.15
CA LEU A 493 -4.70 8.06 37.67
C LEU A 493 -4.03 9.32 38.27
N GLN A 494 -4.23 9.53 39.56
CA GLN A 494 -3.44 10.44 40.36
C GLN A 494 -2.35 9.63 41.07
N LYS A 495 -1.11 9.97 40.71
CA LYS A 495 0.16 9.80 41.43
C LYS A 495 0.06 9.14 42.81
N PHE A 496 0.73 8.00 42.98
CA PHE A 496 1.46 7.69 44.20
C PHE A 496 2.95 7.96 43.95
N GLN A 497 3.58 8.53 44.98
CA GLN A 497 4.96 9.01 45.17
C GLN A 497 6.01 8.66 44.12
#